data_AF-A0AAD8UU82-F1
#
_entry.id   AF-A0AAD8UU82-F1
#
_cell.length_a   1.000
_cell.length_b   1.000
_cell.length_c   1.000
_cell.angle_alpha   90.00
_cell.angle_beta   90.00
_cell.angle_gamma   90.00
#
_symmetry.space_group_name_H-M   'P 1'
#
loop_
_entity.id
_entity.type
_entity.pdbx_description
1 polymer ?
#
loop_
_entity_poly.entity_id
_entity_poly.type
_entity_poly.pdbx_seq_one_letter_code
_entity_poly.pdbx_strand_id
1 'polypeptide(L)'
;MKRGRGGAGGNKLRVTLGLPVGAIINCCDNSGGKNLYIIAVKGIGACLNRYPSASVGDMVLATVKKGKPDLRKKVHLAVIVRQRKAWRRREGYFIYFEDNAGVIVNPKGEMKGSAITGPVAKECAELWPKISAAAPSIV
;
A
#
# COMPACT_ATOMS: atom_id res chain seq x y z
N MET A 1 24.12 5.27 11.89
CA MET A 1 22.99 4.32 12.04
C MET A 1 22.48 3.94 10.65
N LYS A 2 22.69 2.70 10.19
CA LYS A 2 22.08 2.20 8.95
C LYS A 2 20.56 2.20 9.13
N ARG A 3 19.86 3.18 8.54
CA ARG A 3 18.39 3.21 8.48
C ARG A 3 17.96 2.05 7.59
N GLY A 4 17.80 0.86 8.18
CA GLY A 4 17.27 -0.30 7.47
C GLY A 4 15.92 0.08 6.87
N ARG A 5 15.78 -0.10 5.56
CA ARG A 5 14.47 -0.02 4.89
C ARG A 5 13.61 -1.10 5.54
N GLY A 6 12.64 -0.69 6.37
CA GLY A 6 11.79 -1.63 7.08
C GLY A 6 11.18 -2.62 6.09
N GLY A 7 11.50 -3.91 6.23
CA GLY A 7 10.87 -5.05 5.55
C GLY A 7 11.01 -5.20 4.04
N ALA A 8 11.19 -4.10 3.29
CA ALA A 8 11.10 -4.11 1.83
C ALA A 8 12.30 -4.83 1.20
N GLY A 9 12.02 -5.90 0.46
CA GLY A 9 13.00 -6.73 -0.24
C GLY A 9 13.34 -6.23 -1.63
N GLY A 10 13.80 -4.98 -1.78
CA GLY A 10 14.29 -4.50 -3.09
C GLY A 10 14.20 -3.00 -3.33
N ASN A 11 14.35 -2.62 -4.61
CA ASN A 11 14.19 -1.27 -5.11
C ASN A 11 12.91 -1.17 -5.94
N LYS A 12 11.99 -0.27 -5.57
CA LYS A 12 10.81 0.02 -6.38
C LYS A 12 11.18 0.89 -7.58
N LEU A 13 10.70 0.52 -8.76
CA LEU A 13 10.74 1.42 -9.91
C LEU A 13 9.73 2.57 -9.75
N ARG A 14 9.95 3.67 -10.47
CA ARG A 14 9.04 4.80 -10.40
C ARG A 14 7.72 4.44 -11.07
N VAL A 15 6.66 4.40 -10.27
CA VAL A 15 5.27 4.21 -10.69
C VAL A 15 4.54 5.55 -10.55
N THR A 16 3.56 5.82 -11.42
CA THR A 16 2.72 7.03 -11.33
C THR A 16 2.03 7.08 -9.97
N LEU A 17 2.18 8.20 -9.25
CA LEU A 17 1.54 8.41 -7.95
C LEU A 17 0.04 8.65 -8.16
N GLY A 18 -0.79 7.81 -7.54
CA GLY A 18 -2.25 7.87 -7.69
C GLY A 18 -3.01 8.22 -6.42
N LEU A 19 -2.34 8.24 -5.26
CA LEU A 19 -2.98 8.31 -3.95
C LEU A 19 -2.35 9.42 -3.08
N PRO A 20 -2.83 10.66 -3.16
CA PRO A 20 -2.40 11.72 -2.25
C PRO A 20 -2.87 11.46 -0.82
N VAL A 21 -2.26 12.13 0.16
CA VAL A 21 -2.81 12.21 1.53
C VAL A 21 -4.27 12.66 1.50
N GLY A 22 -5.08 12.09 2.39
CA GLY A 22 -6.53 12.29 2.38
C GLY A 22 -7.31 11.27 1.55
N ALA A 23 -6.64 10.50 0.68
CA ALA A 23 -7.29 9.43 -0.06
C ALA A 23 -7.82 8.33 0.88
N ILE A 24 -9.04 7.85 0.60
CA ILE A 24 -9.64 6.68 1.23
C ILE A 24 -9.56 5.52 0.25
N ILE A 25 -8.96 4.41 0.68
CA ILE A 25 -8.82 3.18 -0.10
C ILE A 25 -9.45 2.00 0.63
N ASN A 26 -9.74 0.93 -0.10
CA ASN A 26 -10.25 -0.30 0.48
C ASN A 26 -9.17 -1.00 1.31
N CYS A 27 -9.56 -1.61 2.43
CA CYS A 27 -8.72 -2.55 3.15
C CYS A 27 -9.03 -3.94 2.61
N CYS A 28 -8.04 -4.61 2.00
CA CYS A 28 -8.24 -5.92 1.36
C CYS A 28 -7.66 -7.09 2.16
N ASP A 29 -7.31 -6.88 3.44
CA ASP A 29 -6.97 -7.98 4.34
C ASP A 29 -8.14 -8.37 5.25
N ASN A 30 -8.06 -9.55 5.87
CA ASN A 30 -9.05 -10.04 6.82
C ASN A 30 -8.84 -9.52 8.27
N SER A 31 -8.06 -8.45 8.49
CA SER A 31 -7.84 -7.91 9.84
C SER A 31 -9.11 -7.32 10.47
N GLY A 32 -10.10 -6.95 9.63
CA GLY A 32 -11.36 -6.33 10.03
C GLY A 32 -11.43 -4.83 9.78
N GLY A 33 -10.41 -4.24 9.13
CA GLY A 33 -10.54 -2.93 8.49
C GLY A 33 -11.39 -3.02 7.23
N LYS A 34 -12.21 -2.00 6.94
CA LYS A 34 -12.92 -1.88 5.66
C LYS A 34 -12.31 -0.81 4.77
N ASN A 35 -11.90 0.31 5.37
CA ASN A 35 -11.34 1.45 4.65
C ASN A 35 -10.11 2.01 5.38
N LEU A 36 -9.10 2.38 4.60
CA LEU A 36 -7.87 3.02 5.06
C LEU A 36 -7.84 4.48 4.56
N TYR A 37 -7.69 5.42 5.48
CA TYR A 37 -7.50 6.84 5.19
C TYR A 37 -6.01 7.19 5.31
N ILE A 38 -5.39 7.59 4.21
CA ILE A 38 -3.95 7.86 4.12
C ILE A 38 -3.63 9.20 4.78
N ILE A 39 -2.68 9.20 5.72
CA ILE A 39 -2.23 10.41 6.43
C ILE A 39 -0.80 10.83 6.07
N ALA A 40 0.06 9.90 5.70
CA ALA A 40 1.44 10.19 5.28
C ALA A 40 2.00 9.05 4.42
N VAL A 41 3.04 9.35 3.65
CA VAL A 41 3.75 8.38 2.79
C VAL A 41 5.18 8.25 3.28
N LYS A 42 5.65 7.02 3.49
CA LYS A 42 6.99 6.78 4.03
C LYS A 42 8.05 7.07 2.97
N GLY A 43 9.13 7.75 3.36
CA GLY A 43 10.28 7.99 2.49
C GLY A 43 10.06 9.08 1.43
N ILE A 44 8.98 9.86 1.53
CA ILE A 44 8.76 11.00 0.65
C ILE A 44 9.55 12.23 1.10
N GLY A 45 10.07 13.00 0.14
CA GLY A 45 10.73 14.29 0.40
C GLY A 45 9.75 15.44 0.58
N ALA A 46 10.26 16.58 1.03
CA ALA A 46 9.50 17.82 1.19
C ALA A 46 9.53 18.67 -0.09
N CYS A 47 8.40 19.30 -0.43
CA CYS A 47 8.28 20.26 -1.51
C CYS A 47 7.11 21.20 -1.20
N LEU A 48 7.33 22.52 -1.35
CA LEU A 48 6.32 23.54 -1.07
C LEU A 48 5.03 23.27 -1.87
N ASN A 49 3.88 23.33 -1.19
CA ASN A 49 2.55 23.11 -1.75
C ASN A 49 2.30 21.75 -2.43
N ARG A 50 3.19 20.77 -2.27
CA ARG A 50 3.01 19.42 -2.81
C ARG A 50 2.39 18.50 -1.77
N TYR A 51 1.23 17.94 -2.09
CA TYR A 51 0.67 16.85 -1.29
C TYR A 51 1.52 15.59 -1.41
N PRO A 52 1.92 14.98 -0.27
CA PRO A 52 2.54 13.67 -0.30
C PRO A 52 1.63 12.65 -0.96
N SER A 53 2.17 11.86 -1.89
CA SER A 53 1.38 10.92 -2.69
C SER A 53 2.10 9.58 -2.80
N ALA A 54 1.32 8.50 -2.78
CA ALA A 54 1.78 7.13 -2.87
C ALA A 54 1.38 6.48 -4.20
N SER A 55 2.09 5.41 -4.54
CA SER A 55 1.69 4.45 -5.55
C SER A 55 1.63 3.04 -4.97
N VAL A 56 1.26 2.07 -5.82
CA VAL A 56 1.47 0.64 -5.56
C VAL A 56 2.86 0.37 -4.99
N GLY A 57 2.93 -0.51 -4.00
CA GLY A 57 4.14 -0.95 -3.31
C GLY A 57 4.62 -0.02 -2.21
N ASP A 58 4.11 1.22 -2.12
CA ASP A 58 4.51 2.15 -1.07
C ASP A 58 3.91 1.80 0.29
N MET A 59 4.72 2.01 1.32
CA MET A 59 4.27 2.00 2.71
C MET A 59 3.75 3.38 3.10
N VAL A 60 2.54 3.42 3.64
CA VAL A 60 1.85 4.62 4.10
C VAL A 60 1.50 4.51 5.57
N LEU A 61 1.31 5.64 6.22
CA LEU A 61 0.60 5.71 7.49
C LEU A 61 -0.87 5.93 7.17
N ALA A 62 -1.74 5.17 7.82
CA ALA A 62 -3.17 5.21 7.59
C ALA A 62 -3.98 5.04 8.88
N THR A 63 -5.22 5.52 8.86
CA THR A 63 -6.21 5.28 9.93
C THR A 63 -7.39 4.49 9.38
N VAL A 64 -7.92 3.56 10.18
CA VAL A 64 -9.14 2.84 9.80
C VAL A 64 -10.36 3.70 10.09
N LYS A 65 -11.11 4.07 9.06
CA LYS A 65 -12.34 4.89 9.21
C LYS A 65 -13.57 4.02 9.48
N LYS A 66 -13.69 2.91 8.75
CA LYS A 66 -14.74 1.89 8.87
C LYS A 66 -14.10 0.53 9.14
N GLY A 67 -14.59 -0.22 10.11
CA GLY A 67 -14.04 -1.52 10.52
C GLY A 67 -14.29 -1.83 12.00
N LYS A 68 -13.65 -2.88 12.51
CA LYS A 68 -13.69 -3.27 13.94
C LYS A 68 -13.29 -2.08 14.84
N PRO A 69 -13.99 -1.84 15.97
CA PRO A 69 -13.68 -0.74 16.88
C PRO A 69 -12.20 -0.66 17.30
N ASP A 70 -11.57 -1.80 17.55
CA ASP A 70 -10.17 -1.88 18.03
C ASP A 70 -9.13 -1.35 17.04
N LEU A 71 -9.47 -1.32 15.75
CA LEU A 71 -8.61 -0.81 14.68
C LEU A 71 -8.81 0.69 14.44
N ARG A 72 -9.98 1.23 14.80
CA ARG A 72 -10.32 2.64 14.57
C ARG A 72 -9.58 3.52 15.57
N LYS A 73 -9.47 4.81 15.24
CA LYS A 73 -8.81 5.85 16.07
C LYS A 73 -7.33 5.57 16.40
N LYS A 74 -6.68 4.67 15.68
CA LYS A 74 -5.25 4.36 15.78
C LYS A 74 -4.58 4.57 14.43
N VAL A 75 -3.31 4.95 14.47
CA VAL A 75 -2.45 5.03 13.29
C VAL A 75 -1.83 3.66 13.05
N HIS A 76 -1.96 3.15 11.83
CA HIS A 76 -1.36 1.90 11.39
C HIS A 76 -0.46 2.14 10.19
N LEU A 77 0.50 1.26 9.97
CA LEU A 77 1.19 1.18 8.69
C LEU A 77 0.37 0.33 7.73
N ALA A 78 0.37 0.72 6.46
CA ALA A 78 -0.27 -0.04 5.40
C ALA A 78 0.60 -0.03 4.14
N VAL A 79 0.45 -1.05 3.31
CA VAL A 79 1.07 -1.12 1.97
C VAL A 79 -0.01 -1.03 0.91
N ILE A 80 0.20 -0.22 -0.12
CA ILE A 80 -0.70 -0.10 -1.26
C ILE A 80 -0.50 -1.30 -2.19
N VAL A 81 -1.55 -2.08 -2.42
CA VAL A 81 -1.49 -3.30 -3.26
C VAL A 81 -2.16 -3.13 -4.63
N ARG A 82 -3.12 -2.22 -4.75
CA ARG A 82 -3.87 -1.92 -5.98
C ARG A 82 -4.06 -0.43 -6.16
N GLN A 83 -4.05 0.01 -7.41
CA GLN A 83 -4.23 1.42 -7.79
C GLN A 83 -5.05 1.52 -9.07
N ARG A 84 -6.06 2.41 -9.04
CA ARG A 84 -6.92 2.71 -10.20
C ARG A 84 -6.29 3.67 -11.20
N LYS A 85 -5.40 4.56 -10.74
CA LYS A 85 -4.63 5.43 -11.65
C LYS A 85 -3.64 4.58 -12.45
N ALA A 86 -3.72 4.64 -13.77
CA ALA A 86 -2.86 3.84 -14.64
C ALA A 86 -1.37 4.18 -14.51
N TRP A 87 -0.52 3.17 -14.69
CA TRP A 87 0.93 3.32 -14.80
C TRP A 87 1.50 2.41 -15.88
N ARG A 88 2.70 2.77 -16.35
CA ARG A 88 3.40 2.07 -17.42
C ARG A 88 4.39 1.07 -16.84
N ARG A 89 4.39 -0.15 -17.37
CA ARG A 89 5.44 -1.15 -17.10
C ARG A 89 6.58 -1.10 -18.11
N ARG A 90 7.68 -1.78 -17.82
CA ARG A 90 8.90 -1.77 -18.65
C ARG A 90 8.65 -2.28 -20.07
N GLU A 91 7.76 -3.26 -20.19
CA GLU A 91 7.35 -3.86 -21.46
C GLU A 91 6.52 -2.89 -22.34
N GLY A 92 6.11 -1.75 -21.79
CA GLY A 92 5.53 -0.64 -22.56
C GLY A 92 4.02 -0.47 -22.41
N TYR A 93 3.30 -1.49 -21.94
CA TYR A 93 1.86 -1.41 -21.71
C TYR A 93 1.52 -0.66 -20.42
N PHE A 94 0.31 -0.07 -20.39
CA PHE A 94 -0.26 0.56 -19.22
C PHE A 94 -1.21 -0.39 -18.51
N ILE A 95 -1.18 -0.40 -17.18
CA ILE A 95 -2.10 -1.18 -16.35
C ILE A 95 -2.79 -0.31 -15.32
N TYR A 96 -3.96 -0.76 -14.88
CA TYR A 96 -4.70 -0.21 -13.76
C TYR A 96 -5.60 -1.29 -13.15
N PHE A 97 -5.96 -1.10 -11.88
CA PHE A 97 -6.94 -1.94 -11.19
C PHE A 97 -8.29 -1.24 -11.13
N GLU A 98 -9.35 -2.00 -10.84
CA GLU A 98 -10.70 -1.45 -10.67
C GLU A 98 -10.78 -0.52 -9.46
N ASP A 99 -10.15 -0.91 -8.35
CA ASP A 99 -10.18 -0.17 -7.08
C ASP A 99 -8.78 0.21 -6.56
N ASN A 100 -8.77 1.11 -5.59
CA ASN A 100 -7.59 1.39 -4.78
C ASN A 100 -7.67 0.58 -3.50
N ALA A 101 -6.63 -0.18 -3.18
CA ALA A 101 -6.63 -1.02 -1.99
C ALA A 101 -5.25 -1.14 -1.33
N GLY A 102 -5.27 -1.39 -0.03
CA GLY A 102 -4.09 -1.65 0.78
C GLY A 102 -4.32 -2.66 1.88
N VAL A 103 -3.21 -3.16 2.44
CA VAL A 103 -3.18 -4.10 3.55
C VAL A 103 -2.49 -3.49 4.76
N ILE A 104 -2.98 -3.77 5.97
CA ILE A 104 -2.35 -3.28 7.20
C ILE A 104 -1.13 -4.15 7.50
N VAL A 105 -0.01 -3.49 7.81
CA VAL A 105 1.27 -4.14 8.09
C VAL A 105 1.89 -3.61 9.38
N ASN A 106 2.86 -4.34 9.91
CA ASN A 106 3.76 -3.85 10.94
C ASN A 106 4.99 -3.11 10.30
N PRO A 107 5.89 -2.52 11.11
CA PRO A 107 7.07 -1.83 10.58
C PRO A 107 8.04 -2.70 9.76
N LYS A 108 7.98 -4.03 9.94
CA LYS A 108 8.74 -5.02 9.17
C LYS A 108 8.04 -5.45 7.88
N GLY A 109 6.86 -4.91 7.56
CA GLY A 109 6.11 -5.29 6.37
C GLY A 109 5.36 -6.63 6.49
N GLU A 110 5.27 -7.19 7.70
CA GLU A 110 4.45 -8.38 7.94
C GLU A 110 2.98 -7.95 8.05
N MET A 111 2.09 -8.68 7.38
CA MET A 111 0.67 -8.38 7.38
C MET A 111 0.04 -8.61 8.75
N LYS A 112 -0.92 -7.75 9.11
CA LYS A 112 -1.75 -7.95 10.30
C LYS A 112 -2.82 -9.02 10.07
N GLY A 113 -3.42 -9.03 8.87
CA GLY A 113 -4.28 -10.12 8.42
C GLY A 113 -3.48 -11.33 7.91
N SER A 114 -4.16 -12.45 7.73
CA SER A 114 -3.59 -13.70 7.24
C SER A 114 -3.83 -13.94 5.74
N ALA A 115 -4.82 -13.26 5.14
CA ALA A 115 -5.21 -13.45 3.75
C ALA A 115 -5.56 -12.12 3.07
N ILE A 116 -5.36 -12.06 1.75
CA ILE A 116 -5.71 -10.91 0.90
C ILE A 116 -6.89 -11.29 0.00
N THR A 117 -7.86 -10.39 -0.12
CA THR A 117 -8.96 -10.51 -1.07
C THR A 117 -8.64 -9.77 -2.37
N GLY A 118 -8.73 -10.48 -3.49
CA GLY A 118 -8.51 -9.93 -4.83
C GLY A 118 -7.04 -9.92 -5.27
N PRO A 119 -6.76 -9.50 -6.52
CA PRO A 119 -5.43 -9.54 -7.09
C PRO A 119 -4.49 -8.51 -6.46
N VAL A 120 -3.19 -8.77 -6.52
CA VAL A 120 -2.13 -7.86 -6.07
C VAL A 120 -1.23 -7.50 -7.24
N ALA A 121 -0.81 -6.24 -7.31
CA ALA A 121 0.15 -5.81 -8.32
C ALA A 121 1.54 -6.42 -8.11
N LYS A 122 2.17 -6.87 -9.20
CA LYS A 122 3.52 -7.44 -9.25
C LYS A 122 4.56 -6.55 -8.56
N GLU A 123 4.49 -5.24 -8.77
CA GLU A 123 5.38 -4.25 -8.17
C GLU A 123 5.32 -4.25 -6.63
N CYS A 124 4.16 -4.60 -6.05
CA CYS A 124 4.02 -4.77 -4.62
C CYS A 124 4.52 -6.15 -4.16
N ALA A 125 4.19 -7.22 -4.89
CA ALA A 125 4.58 -8.58 -4.55
C ALA A 125 6.12 -8.76 -4.55
N GLU A 126 6.82 -8.17 -5.52
CA GLU A 126 8.28 -8.20 -5.60
C GLU A 126 8.96 -7.50 -4.40
N LEU A 127 8.33 -6.49 -3.80
CA LEU A 127 8.88 -5.76 -2.66
C LEU A 127 8.56 -6.38 -1.32
N TRP A 128 7.41 -7.06 -1.19
CA TRP A 128 6.86 -7.49 0.09
C TRP A 128 6.57 -9.00 0.07
N PRO A 129 7.55 -9.84 0.45
CA PRO A 129 7.42 -11.29 0.36
C PRO A 129 6.21 -11.87 1.12
N LYS A 130 5.86 -11.29 2.27
CA LYS A 130 4.70 -11.72 3.06
C LYS A 130 3.37 -11.42 2.37
N ILE A 131 3.30 -10.32 1.61
CA ILE A 131 2.12 -9.98 0.80
C ILE A 131 2.05 -10.92 -0.40
N SER A 132 3.19 -11.18 -1.07
CA SER A 132 3.25 -12.13 -2.19
C SER A 132 2.77 -13.53 -1.79
N ALA A 133 3.13 -14.01 -0.59
CA ALA A 133 2.74 -15.34 -0.11
C ALA A 133 1.25 -15.46 0.23
N ALA A 134 0.57 -14.35 0.55
CA ALA A 134 -0.84 -14.32 0.92
C ALA A 134 -1.77 -13.88 -0.22
N ALA A 135 -1.23 -13.53 -1.39
CA ALA A 135 -1.97 -13.04 -2.53
C ALA A 135 -2.61 -14.22 -3.32
N PRO A 136 -3.90 -14.17 -3.65
CA PRO A 136 -4.55 -15.22 -4.44
C PRO A 136 -4.15 -15.18 -5.92
N SER A 137 -3.81 -14.01 -6.44
CA SER A 137 -3.28 -13.81 -7.79
C SER A 137 -2.40 -12.56 -7.83
N ILE A 138 -1.41 -12.59 -8.72
CA ILE A 138 -0.48 -11.49 -8.93
C ILE A 138 -0.57 -11.07 -10.40
N VAL A 139 -0.73 -9.76 -10.63
CA VAL A 139 -0.84 -9.16 -11.97
C VAL A 139 0.32 -8.23 -12.19
#